data_AF-A0A3M1LQ40-F1
#
_entry.id   AF-A0A3M1LQ40-F1
#
_cell.length_a   1.000
_cell.length_b   1.000
_cell.length_c   1.000
_cell.angle_alpha   90.00
_cell.angle_beta   90.00
_cell.angle_gamma   90.00
#
_symmetry.space_group_name_H-M   'P 1'
#
loop_
_entity.id
_entity.type
_entity.pdbx_description
1 polymer ?
#
loop_
_entity_poly.entity_id
_entity_poly.type
_entity_poly.pdbx_seq_one_letter_code
_entity_poly.pdbx_strand_id
1 'polypeptide(L)'
;MLALIFLFLSPRFLGHSLMNPKDIPFAAGYIVALYFMMEFIRRLPNPGWKTTLGLVAGIGMAIGTRAGGLLLIAYLGLFVALDFLMRYGVRGLVSKRPTLLRTLGWSVGAAVGGFVLALLFWPYALVSPIAHTMEALNEFSSLGVKIRVLFMGQNIMSDATPWHYPLTWMAITIPLFVSVAFLGGLVMVRGLVRRFGGLAVSLSFFAAVFPVAYIIAKDAILHDGWRHLTFVYPPMVVGAVLFWLWAEERLRSNRFGLRALHLILVLTLLEPALFIARNPAYPYVYFNMASGGISHAFGRFETDYWGLSVKQAVRWMERQGILREDMPDTLVVSTSFIHNLRVYTKEKYQGKVKPIYRRFNQRYETPWDYAVYPSRYIRGGHLRNRTWPNSKSIHAVRANGVPLTAIEQAKDDYAFRGEAAFKAKDFASAVEWLKKEVEAYPDNEAAWEKLAMAYANLGQALECLHAAEKL
;
A
#
# COMPACT_ATOMS: atom_id res chain seq x y z
N MET A 1 5.47 19.42 -15.69
CA MET A 1 4.11 19.71 -15.16
C MET A 1 3.18 18.50 -15.25
N LEU A 2 2.94 17.91 -16.43
CA LEU A 2 1.97 16.82 -16.59
C LEU A 2 2.22 15.60 -15.66
N ALA A 3 3.48 15.17 -15.51
CA ALA A 3 3.83 14.07 -14.59
C ALA A 3 3.46 14.36 -13.13
N LEU A 4 3.56 15.62 -12.68
CA LEU A 4 3.18 16.02 -11.32
C LEU A 4 1.67 15.96 -11.14
N ILE A 5 0.90 16.44 -12.14
CA ILE A 5 -0.56 16.34 -12.15
C ILE A 5 -0.98 14.86 -12.08
N PHE A 6 -0.32 14.01 -12.86
CA PHE A 6 -0.60 12.58 -12.88
C PHE A 6 -0.32 11.93 -11.52
N LEU A 7 0.82 12.23 -10.89
CA LEU A 7 1.14 11.74 -9.55
C LEU A 7 0.15 12.25 -8.50
N PHE A 8 -0.22 13.53 -8.56
CA PHE A 8 -1.18 14.13 -7.62
C PHE A 8 -2.57 13.50 -7.75
N LEU A 9 -3.04 13.30 -8.99
CA LEU A 9 -4.32 12.65 -9.29
C LEU A 9 -4.23 11.12 -9.26
N SER A 10 -3.22 10.56 -8.60
CA SER A 10 -3.09 9.14 -8.33
C SER A 10 -3.43 8.85 -6.87
N PRO A 11 -4.66 8.41 -6.54
CA PRO A 11 -5.16 8.43 -5.17
C PRO A 11 -4.33 7.58 -4.21
N ARG A 12 -3.81 6.42 -4.67
CA ARG A 12 -2.90 5.59 -3.87
C ARG A 12 -1.56 6.27 -3.58
N PHE A 13 -0.95 6.88 -4.57
CA PHE A 13 0.32 7.59 -4.38
C PHE A 13 0.13 8.81 -3.47
N LEU A 14 -0.89 9.63 -3.75
CA LEU A 14 -1.24 10.79 -2.92
C LEU A 14 -1.57 10.37 -1.48
N GLY A 15 -2.44 9.37 -1.30
CA GLY A 15 -2.83 8.88 0.01
C GLY A 15 -1.64 8.34 0.82
N HIS A 16 -0.68 7.67 0.17
CA HIS A 16 0.57 7.29 0.82
C HIS A 16 1.45 8.49 1.18
N SER A 17 1.51 9.55 0.36
CA SER A 17 2.32 10.73 0.69
C SER A 17 1.88 11.44 1.97
N LEU A 18 0.64 11.22 2.43
CA LEU A 18 0.10 11.83 3.65
C LEU A 18 0.48 11.09 4.93
N MET A 19 1.00 9.86 4.85
CA MET A 19 1.12 8.99 6.03
C MET A 19 2.21 7.93 5.99
N ASN A 20 2.75 7.59 4.82
CA ASN A 20 3.68 6.48 4.67
C ASN A 20 5.13 6.99 4.87
N PRO A 21 5.76 6.70 6.01
CA PRO A 21 7.06 7.29 6.35
C PRO A 21 8.23 6.60 5.64
N LYS A 22 7.99 5.52 4.88
CA LYS A 22 9.07 4.67 4.34
C LYS A 22 9.00 4.48 2.82
N ASP A 23 7.84 4.12 2.26
CA ASP A 23 7.73 3.87 0.82
C ASP A 23 7.85 5.16 -0.01
N ILE A 24 7.28 6.28 0.47
CA ILE A 24 7.25 7.55 -0.26
C ILE A 24 8.60 8.28 -0.24
N PRO A 25 9.30 8.40 0.91
CA PRO A 25 10.66 8.95 0.89
C PRO A 25 11.61 8.12 0.01
N PHE A 26 11.45 6.80 -0.01
CA PHE A 26 12.21 5.92 -0.90
C PHE A 26 11.90 6.22 -2.37
N ALA A 27 10.62 6.33 -2.74
CA ALA A 27 10.19 6.71 -4.09
C ALA A 27 10.73 8.09 -4.51
N ALA A 28 10.79 9.04 -3.58
CA ALA A 28 11.33 10.38 -3.81
C ALA A 28 12.84 10.34 -4.08
N GLY A 29 13.62 9.68 -3.22
CA GLY A 29 15.06 9.47 -3.46
C GLY A 29 15.33 8.74 -4.78
N TYR A 30 14.53 7.72 -5.09
CA TYR A 30 14.63 6.95 -6.32
C TYR A 30 14.43 7.81 -7.57
N ILE A 31 13.35 8.61 -7.64
CA ILE A 31 13.11 9.45 -8.83
C ILE A 31 14.12 10.61 -8.95
N VAL A 32 14.59 11.17 -7.82
CA VAL A 32 15.67 12.17 -7.79
C VAL A 32 16.96 11.58 -8.36
N ALA A 33 17.33 10.36 -7.93
CA ALA A 33 18.48 9.66 -8.45
C ALA A 33 18.37 9.41 -9.96
N LEU A 34 17.22 8.91 -10.44
CA LEU A 34 17.01 8.67 -11.88
C LEU A 34 17.09 9.95 -12.72
N TYR A 35 16.51 11.05 -12.23
CA TYR A 35 16.58 12.35 -12.91
C TYR A 35 18.03 12.84 -13.04
N PHE A 36 18.76 12.89 -11.92
CA PHE A 36 20.15 13.34 -11.93
C PHE A 36 21.08 12.35 -12.62
N MET A 37 20.77 11.05 -12.62
CA MET A 37 21.50 10.04 -13.38
C MET A 37 21.43 10.33 -14.89
N MET A 38 20.25 10.69 -15.42
CA MET A 38 20.14 11.08 -16.82
C MET A 38 20.91 12.36 -17.14
N GLU A 39 20.81 13.39 -16.29
CA GLU A 39 21.58 14.62 -16.46
C GLU A 39 23.09 14.36 -16.36
N PHE A 40 23.50 13.46 -15.47
CA PHE A 40 24.89 13.06 -15.28
C PHE A 40 25.43 12.39 -16.54
N ILE A 41 24.70 11.39 -17.06
CA ILE A 41 25.10 10.66 -18.26
C ILE A 41 25.17 11.56 -19.50
N ARG A 42 24.22 12.50 -19.65
CA ARG A 42 24.24 13.46 -20.76
C ARG A 42 25.50 14.33 -20.79
N ARG A 43 26.09 14.62 -19.63
CA ARG A 43 27.25 15.50 -19.47
C ARG A 43 28.58 14.75 -19.37
N LEU A 44 28.56 13.41 -19.42
CA LEU A 44 29.80 12.63 -19.44
C LEU A 44 30.65 12.99 -20.67
N PRO A 45 32.00 13.02 -20.53
CA PRO A 45 32.79 12.58 -19.37
C PRO A 45 33.00 13.65 -18.27
N ASN A 46 32.36 14.82 -18.38
CA ASN A 46 32.59 15.98 -17.51
C ASN A 46 31.27 16.42 -16.86
N PRO A 47 30.70 15.59 -15.96
CA PRO A 47 29.47 15.97 -15.29
C PRO A 47 29.72 17.21 -14.43
N GLY A 48 28.75 18.13 -14.42
CA GLY A 48 28.82 19.31 -13.54
C GLY A 48 28.63 18.92 -12.08
N TRP A 49 29.33 19.59 -11.16
CA TRP A 49 29.29 19.26 -9.73
C TRP A 49 27.86 19.25 -9.13
N LYS A 50 26.99 20.18 -9.56
CA LYS A 50 25.58 20.22 -9.12
C LYS A 50 24.83 18.96 -9.50
N THR A 51 25.07 18.44 -10.70
CA THR A 51 24.46 17.21 -11.19
C THR A 51 24.97 16.01 -10.41
N THR A 52 26.28 15.95 -10.16
CA THR A 52 26.90 14.89 -9.36
C THR A 52 26.38 14.89 -7.92
N LEU A 53 26.28 16.06 -7.28
CA LEU A 53 25.70 16.18 -5.94
C LEU A 53 24.22 15.79 -5.90
N GLY A 54 23.44 16.17 -6.92
CA GLY A 54 22.04 15.74 -7.02
C GLY A 54 21.89 14.22 -7.14
N LEU A 55 22.79 13.57 -7.89
CA LEU A 55 22.84 12.11 -8.01
C LEU A 55 23.25 11.46 -6.67
N VAL A 56 24.30 11.97 -6.03
CA VAL A 56 24.76 11.53 -4.69
C VAL A 56 23.62 11.65 -3.66
N ALA A 57 22.92 12.79 -3.64
CA ALA A 57 21.78 13.02 -2.75
C ALA A 57 20.64 12.04 -3.03
N GLY A 58 20.26 11.82 -4.28
CA GLY A 58 19.22 10.86 -4.65
C GLY A 58 19.55 9.42 -4.23
N ILE A 59 20.77 8.96 -4.54
CA ILE A 59 21.26 7.64 -4.13
C ILE A 59 21.28 7.53 -2.59
N GLY A 60 21.81 8.55 -1.91
CA GLY A 60 21.90 8.60 -0.46
C GLY A 60 20.55 8.54 0.23
N MET A 61 19.57 9.33 -0.24
CA MET A 61 18.19 9.31 0.25
C MET A 61 17.52 7.95 0.07
N ALA A 62 17.70 7.34 -1.11
CA ALA A 62 17.10 6.05 -1.42
C ALA A 62 17.68 4.94 -0.52
N ILE A 63 19.02 4.81 -0.46
CA ILE A 63 19.69 3.80 0.37
C ILE A 63 19.40 4.02 1.86
N GLY A 64 19.48 5.28 2.32
CA GLY A 64 19.21 5.63 3.72
C GLY A 64 17.78 5.33 4.16
N THR A 65 16.82 5.29 3.22
CA THR A 65 15.43 4.89 3.52
C THR A 65 15.25 3.37 3.46
N ARG A 66 15.87 2.71 2.47
CA ARG A 66 15.78 1.25 2.25
C ARG A 66 17.04 0.70 1.58
N ALA A 67 17.48 -0.48 2.04
CA ALA A 67 18.57 -1.24 1.42
C ALA A 67 18.37 -1.49 -0.09
N GLY A 68 17.12 -1.64 -0.54
CA GLY A 68 16.79 -1.74 -1.97
C GLY A 68 17.24 -0.55 -2.83
N GLY A 69 17.60 0.60 -2.23
CA GLY A 69 18.20 1.74 -2.93
C GLY A 69 19.54 1.43 -3.58
N LEU A 70 20.24 0.38 -3.16
CA LEU A 70 21.49 -0.09 -3.77
C LEU A 70 21.32 -0.45 -5.26
N LEU A 71 20.09 -0.75 -5.67
CA LEU A 71 19.73 -0.93 -7.07
C LEU A 71 20.14 0.27 -7.96
N LEU A 72 20.09 1.48 -7.42
CA LEU A 72 20.46 2.71 -8.15
C LEU A 72 21.96 2.75 -8.50
N ILE A 73 22.83 2.12 -7.69
CA ILE A 73 24.25 1.99 -8.01
C ILE A 73 24.43 1.06 -9.21
N ALA A 74 23.72 -0.07 -9.23
CA ALA A 74 23.73 -0.98 -10.37
C ALA A 74 23.16 -0.32 -11.63
N TYR A 75 22.11 0.49 -11.48
CA TYR A 75 21.53 1.25 -12.60
C TYR A 75 22.50 2.29 -13.15
N LEU A 76 23.19 3.02 -12.29
CA LEU A 76 24.23 3.96 -12.72
C LEU A 76 25.28 3.26 -13.56
N GLY A 77 25.82 2.13 -13.08
CA GLY A 77 26.79 1.32 -13.81
C GLY A 77 26.25 0.85 -15.17
N LEU A 78 25.05 0.28 -15.19
CA LEU A 78 24.41 -0.21 -16.41
C LEU A 78 24.21 0.90 -17.44
N PHE A 79 23.59 2.01 -17.07
CA PHE A 79 23.24 3.08 -18.02
C PHE A 79 24.43 3.92 -18.45
N VAL A 80 25.47 4.05 -17.61
CA VAL A 80 26.76 4.62 -18.02
C VAL A 80 27.46 3.71 -19.03
N ALA A 81 27.48 2.40 -18.80
CA ALA A 81 28.07 1.45 -19.73
C ALA A 81 27.33 1.43 -21.07
N LEU A 82 26.00 1.44 -21.05
CA LEU A 82 25.18 1.51 -22.25
C LEU A 82 25.44 2.81 -23.04
N ASP A 83 25.46 3.97 -22.38
CA ASP A 83 25.76 5.25 -23.05
C ASP A 83 27.16 5.25 -23.68
N PHE A 84 28.18 4.75 -22.96
CA PHE A 84 29.54 4.66 -23.48
C PHE A 84 29.60 3.75 -24.72
N LEU A 85 28.99 2.57 -24.66
CA LEU A 85 28.94 1.63 -25.79
C LEU A 85 28.16 2.19 -26.98
N MET A 86 27.07 2.93 -26.74
CA MET A 86 26.30 3.58 -27.81
C MET A 86 27.10 4.70 -28.50
N ARG A 87 27.95 5.43 -27.77
CA ARG A 87 28.75 6.53 -28.33
C ARG A 87 30.04 6.07 -29.00
N TYR A 88 30.72 5.08 -28.45
CA TYR A 88 32.09 4.71 -28.84
C TYR A 88 32.24 3.26 -29.30
N GLY A 89 31.22 2.42 -29.13
CA GLY A 89 31.27 0.99 -29.42
C GLY A 89 32.25 0.22 -28.54
N VAL A 90 32.36 -1.09 -28.76
CA VAL A 90 33.27 -1.98 -27.99
C VAL A 90 34.74 -1.58 -28.20
N ARG A 91 35.12 -1.18 -29.43
CA ARG A 91 36.48 -0.69 -29.73
C ARG A 91 36.84 0.57 -28.93
N GLY A 92 35.85 1.35 -28.52
CA GLY A 92 35.99 2.53 -27.67
C GLY A 92 36.61 2.24 -26.30
N LEU A 93 36.48 1.01 -25.79
CA LEU A 93 37.05 0.61 -24.50
C LEU A 93 38.58 0.75 -24.48
N VAL A 94 39.22 0.52 -25.62
CA VAL A 94 40.68 0.67 -25.78
C VAL A 94 41.00 2.04 -26.36
N SER A 95 40.32 2.45 -27.45
CA SER A 95 40.68 3.67 -28.19
C SER A 95 40.31 4.98 -27.46
N LYS A 96 39.39 4.94 -26.49
CA LYS A 96 38.98 6.09 -25.68
C LYS A 96 39.26 5.87 -24.19
N ARG A 97 40.35 5.16 -23.86
CA ARG A 97 40.75 4.83 -22.48
C ARG A 97 40.74 6.03 -21.51
N PRO A 98 41.25 7.23 -21.86
CA PRO A 98 41.19 8.38 -20.94
C PRO A 98 39.75 8.81 -20.62
N THR A 99 38.88 8.83 -21.63
CA THR A 99 37.45 9.14 -21.48
C THR A 99 36.73 8.09 -20.64
N LEU A 100 37.06 6.81 -20.86
CA LEU A 100 36.51 5.70 -20.07
C LEU A 100 36.91 5.81 -18.60
N LEU A 101 38.20 5.99 -18.30
CA LEU A 101 38.70 6.13 -16.93
C LEU A 101 38.07 7.34 -16.21
N ARG A 102 37.93 8.47 -16.91
CA ARG A 102 37.26 9.65 -16.36
C ARG A 102 35.78 9.40 -16.08
N THR A 103 35.09 8.71 -16.99
CA THR A 103 33.68 8.33 -16.84
C THR A 103 33.49 7.38 -15.64
N LEU A 104 34.37 6.38 -15.51
CA LEU A 104 34.37 5.46 -14.37
C LEU A 104 34.68 6.20 -13.07
N GLY A 105 35.69 7.07 -13.05
CA GLY A 105 36.05 7.85 -11.87
C GLY A 105 34.89 8.68 -11.34
N TRP A 106 34.18 9.40 -12.22
CA TRP A 106 32.98 10.14 -11.82
C TRP A 106 31.83 9.25 -11.36
N SER A 107 31.61 8.12 -12.03
CA SER A 107 30.50 7.21 -11.72
C SER A 107 30.72 6.50 -10.38
N VAL A 108 31.94 6.03 -10.14
CA VAL A 108 32.38 5.45 -8.86
C VAL A 108 32.32 6.52 -7.77
N GLY A 109 32.81 7.73 -8.04
CA GLY A 109 32.74 8.84 -7.09
C GLY A 109 31.30 9.18 -6.68
N ALA A 110 30.36 9.20 -7.63
CA ALA A 110 28.94 9.42 -7.34
C ALA A 110 28.32 8.26 -6.55
N ALA A 111 28.62 7.01 -6.91
CA ALA A 111 28.13 5.83 -6.21
C ALA A 111 28.64 5.77 -4.76
N VAL A 112 29.96 5.95 -4.56
CA VAL A 112 30.59 5.97 -3.24
C VAL A 112 30.08 7.16 -2.43
N GLY A 113 30.00 8.35 -3.02
CA GLY A 113 29.45 9.53 -2.35
C GLY A 113 28.01 9.32 -1.88
N GLY A 114 27.16 8.73 -2.73
CA GLY A 114 25.79 8.39 -2.36
C GLY A 114 25.71 7.34 -1.25
N PHE A 115 26.52 6.30 -1.31
CA PHE A 115 26.58 5.28 -0.27
C PHE A 115 27.08 5.84 1.06
N VAL A 116 28.16 6.63 1.06
CA VAL A 116 28.69 7.31 2.25
C VAL A 116 27.64 8.24 2.85
N LEU A 117 26.95 9.03 2.02
CA LEU A 117 25.86 9.88 2.50
C LEU A 117 24.75 9.07 3.15
N ALA A 118 24.38 7.91 2.60
CA ALA A 118 23.39 7.03 3.21
C ALA A 118 23.86 6.49 4.56
N LEU A 119 25.13 6.10 4.68
CA LEU A 119 25.69 5.60 5.93
C LEU A 119 25.53 6.62 7.05
N LEU A 120 25.75 7.92 6.80
CA LEU A 120 25.57 8.96 7.83
C LEU A 120 24.20 8.94 8.53
N PHE A 121 23.16 8.42 7.86
CA PHE A 121 21.79 8.32 8.37
C PHE A 121 21.35 6.88 8.64
N TRP A 122 22.26 5.92 8.60
CA TRP A 122 21.99 4.50 8.82
C TRP A 122 22.85 3.94 9.96
N PRO A 123 22.45 4.15 11.24
CA PRO A 123 23.24 3.77 12.41
C PRO A 123 23.69 2.32 12.42
N TYR A 124 22.81 1.40 12.00
CA TYR A 124 23.15 -0.01 11.91
C TYR A 124 24.27 -0.28 10.89
N ALA A 125 24.18 0.27 9.68
CA ALA A 125 25.24 0.11 8.69
C ALA A 125 26.52 0.88 9.06
N LEU A 126 26.47 1.98 9.82
CA LEU A 126 27.69 2.67 10.27
C LEU A 126 28.62 1.79 11.09
N VAL A 127 28.08 0.86 11.88
CA VAL A 127 28.88 -0.06 12.71
C VAL A 127 29.70 -1.01 11.83
N SER A 128 29.12 -1.52 10.75
CA SER A 128 29.81 -2.39 9.79
C SER A 128 29.27 -2.16 8.38
N PRO A 129 29.82 -1.18 7.63
CA PRO A 129 29.23 -0.68 6.38
C PRO A 129 28.97 -1.75 5.33
N ILE A 130 29.86 -2.74 5.20
CA ILE A 130 29.69 -3.78 4.18
C ILE A 130 28.82 -4.92 4.73
N ALA A 131 29.16 -5.47 5.90
CA ALA A 131 28.47 -6.65 6.43
C ALA A 131 26.99 -6.38 6.73
N HIS A 132 26.69 -5.31 7.47
CA HIS A 132 25.30 -4.99 7.84
C HIS A 132 24.46 -4.52 6.64
N THR A 133 25.09 -3.92 5.62
CA THR A 133 24.40 -3.60 4.37
C THR A 133 24.00 -4.87 3.62
N MET A 134 24.90 -5.86 3.53
CA MET A 134 24.60 -7.15 2.90
C MET A 134 23.57 -7.95 3.70
N GLU A 135 23.66 -7.92 5.04
CA GLU A 135 22.65 -8.52 5.92
C GLU A 135 21.27 -7.88 5.71
N ALA A 136 21.19 -6.55 5.70
CA ALA A 136 19.93 -5.84 5.45
C ALA A 136 19.35 -6.08 4.05
N LEU A 137 20.20 -6.28 3.04
CA LEU A 137 19.76 -6.69 1.70
C LEU A 137 19.18 -8.11 1.68
N ASN A 138 19.81 -9.05 2.40
CA ASN A 138 19.34 -10.42 2.52
C ASN A 138 18.04 -10.47 3.33
N GLU A 139 17.95 -9.76 4.45
CA GLU A 139 16.74 -9.67 5.28
C GLU A 139 15.58 -8.99 4.54
N PHE A 140 15.87 -7.98 3.71
CA PHE A 140 14.86 -7.41 2.81
C PHE A 140 14.38 -8.39 1.73
N SER A 141 15.22 -9.35 1.35
CA SER A 141 14.86 -10.38 0.38
C SER A 141 14.10 -11.55 1.02
N SER A 142 14.30 -11.79 2.32
CA SER A 142 13.62 -12.84 3.09
C SER A 142 12.39 -12.36 3.89
N LEU A 143 12.20 -11.04 4.05
CA LEU A 143 11.14 -10.35 4.81
C LEU A 143 10.48 -11.26 5.85
N GLY A 144 11.18 -11.51 6.97
CA GLY A 144 10.83 -12.56 7.94
C GLY A 144 9.44 -12.45 8.59
N VAL A 145 8.71 -11.35 8.42
CA VAL A 145 7.39 -11.15 9.03
C VAL A 145 6.29 -11.58 8.07
N LYS A 146 5.74 -12.77 8.30
CA LYS A 146 4.58 -13.28 7.55
C LYS A 146 3.29 -12.74 8.14
N ILE A 147 2.50 -12.05 7.32
CA ILE A 147 1.20 -11.50 7.74
C ILE A 147 0.07 -12.08 6.90
N ARG A 148 -1.14 -12.10 7.46
CA ARG A 148 -2.34 -12.48 6.71
C ARG A 148 -2.79 -11.30 5.84
N VAL A 149 -3.06 -11.57 4.57
CA VAL A 149 -3.55 -10.60 3.58
C VAL A 149 -4.84 -11.12 2.94
N LEU A 150 -5.78 -10.22 2.63
CA LEU A 150 -6.95 -10.50 1.82
C LEU A 150 -6.65 -10.30 0.33
N PHE A 151 -6.72 -11.39 -0.45
CA PHE A 151 -6.45 -11.39 -1.88
C PHE A 151 -7.44 -12.27 -2.63
N MET A 152 -8.07 -11.73 -3.67
CA MET A 152 -9.11 -12.38 -4.49
C MET A 152 -10.18 -13.11 -3.67
N GLY A 153 -10.51 -12.57 -2.50
CA GLY A 153 -11.56 -13.08 -1.62
C GLY A 153 -11.13 -14.12 -0.62
N GLN A 154 -9.85 -14.50 -0.60
CA GLN A 154 -9.26 -15.44 0.34
C GLN A 154 -8.27 -14.73 1.27
N ASN A 155 -8.24 -15.15 2.53
CA ASN A 155 -7.23 -14.71 3.47
C ASN A 155 -6.06 -15.68 3.43
N ILE A 156 -4.96 -15.27 2.81
CA ILE A 156 -3.74 -16.06 2.64
C ILE A 156 -2.58 -15.44 3.44
N MET A 157 -1.54 -16.22 3.72
CA MET A 157 -0.31 -15.67 4.28
C MET A 157 0.49 -14.96 3.19
N SER A 158 1.22 -13.90 3.55
CA SER A 158 1.96 -13.05 2.61
C SER A 158 3.11 -13.76 1.90
N ASP A 159 3.60 -14.87 2.45
CA ASP A 159 4.60 -15.77 1.85
C ASP A 159 3.98 -16.85 0.95
N ALA A 160 2.65 -16.92 0.87
CA ALA A 160 1.91 -17.84 0.01
C ALA A 160 1.14 -17.10 -1.09
N THR A 161 1.46 -15.83 -1.34
CA THR A 161 0.84 -15.06 -2.42
C THR A 161 1.31 -15.56 -3.78
N PRO A 162 0.42 -15.64 -4.79
CA PRO A 162 0.84 -16.09 -6.11
C PRO A 162 1.71 -15.03 -6.80
N TRP A 163 2.52 -15.45 -7.77
CA TRP A 163 3.42 -14.59 -8.54
C TRP A 163 2.73 -13.35 -9.17
N HIS A 164 1.45 -13.46 -9.50
CA HIS A 164 0.65 -12.38 -10.11
C HIS A 164 0.06 -11.41 -9.08
N TYR A 165 0.31 -11.58 -7.78
CA TYR A 165 -0.16 -10.71 -6.71
C TYR A 165 0.18 -9.23 -6.94
N PRO A 166 1.46 -8.82 -7.13
CA PRO A 166 1.78 -7.41 -7.37
C PRO A 166 1.16 -6.87 -8.66
N LEU A 167 1.11 -7.68 -9.72
CA LEU A 167 0.56 -7.28 -11.01
C LEU A 167 -0.95 -7.04 -10.93
N THR A 168 -1.68 -7.91 -10.24
CA THR A 168 -3.12 -7.77 -10.01
C THR A 168 -3.41 -6.50 -9.23
N TRP A 169 -2.67 -6.28 -8.14
CA TRP A 169 -2.80 -5.09 -7.33
C TRP A 169 -2.52 -3.80 -8.11
N MET A 170 -1.45 -3.77 -8.90
CA MET A 170 -1.15 -2.66 -9.80
C MET A 170 -2.30 -2.45 -10.80
N ALA A 171 -2.78 -3.51 -11.45
CA ALA A 171 -3.83 -3.44 -12.46
C ALA A 171 -5.17 -2.89 -11.92
N ILE A 172 -5.54 -3.21 -10.68
CA ILE A 172 -6.83 -2.78 -10.10
C ILE A 172 -6.75 -1.46 -9.33
N THR A 173 -5.55 -0.93 -9.06
CA THR A 173 -5.40 0.28 -8.20
C THR A 173 -4.69 1.45 -8.86
N ILE A 174 -3.97 1.23 -9.96
CA ILE A 174 -3.41 2.32 -10.75
C ILE A 174 -4.54 2.98 -11.55
N PRO A 175 -4.66 4.33 -11.53
CA PRO A 175 -5.61 5.04 -12.38
C PRO A 175 -5.43 4.71 -13.87
N LEU A 176 -6.55 4.61 -14.59
CA LEU A 176 -6.55 4.17 -15.99
C LEU A 176 -5.72 5.07 -16.91
N PHE A 177 -5.68 6.38 -16.66
CA PHE A 177 -4.89 7.32 -17.45
C PHE A 177 -3.38 7.06 -17.38
N VAL A 178 -2.89 6.40 -16.31
CA VAL A 178 -1.50 5.98 -16.16
C VAL A 178 -1.30 4.57 -16.71
N SER A 179 -2.13 3.60 -16.29
CA SER A 179 -1.92 2.19 -16.68
C SER A 179 -2.08 1.98 -18.18
N VAL A 180 -3.14 2.54 -18.80
CA VAL A 180 -3.36 2.43 -20.26
C VAL A 180 -2.25 3.13 -21.03
N ALA A 181 -1.84 4.32 -20.60
CA ALA A 181 -0.79 5.08 -21.28
C ALA A 181 0.59 4.44 -21.12
N PHE A 182 0.90 3.86 -19.96
CA PHE A 182 2.14 3.13 -19.76
C PHE A 182 2.20 1.88 -20.66
N LEU A 183 1.12 1.11 -20.73
CA LEU A 183 1.02 -0.03 -21.65
C LEU A 183 1.10 0.42 -23.12
N GLY A 184 0.42 1.50 -23.49
CA GLY A 184 0.52 2.12 -24.81
C GLY A 184 1.97 2.54 -25.14
N GLY A 185 2.68 3.09 -24.16
CA GLY A 185 4.09 3.45 -24.27
C GLY A 185 5.01 2.24 -24.48
N LEU A 186 4.74 1.11 -23.83
CA LEU A 186 5.45 -0.15 -24.07
C LEU A 186 5.22 -0.67 -25.50
N VAL A 187 3.97 -0.67 -25.97
CA VAL A 187 3.62 -1.10 -27.33
C VAL A 187 4.26 -0.17 -28.38
N MET A 188 4.22 1.14 -28.13
CA MET A 188 4.73 2.16 -29.03
C MET A 188 6.19 2.57 -28.73
N VAL A 189 6.94 1.75 -27.98
CA VAL A 189 8.27 2.12 -27.46
C VAL A 189 9.24 2.56 -28.56
N ARG A 190 9.15 1.97 -29.76
CA ARG A 190 9.96 2.38 -30.93
C ARG A 190 9.69 3.83 -31.34
N GLY A 191 8.42 4.24 -31.30
CA GLY A 191 8.01 5.62 -31.58
C GLY A 191 8.53 6.59 -30.51
N LEU A 192 8.43 6.20 -29.24
CA LEU A 192 8.92 6.97 -28.10
C LEU A 192 10.45 7.12 -28.15
N VAL A 193 11.19 6.04 -28.41
CA VAL A 193 12.65 6.03 -28.54
C VAL A 193 13.12 6.98 -29.64
N ARG A 194 12.48 6.95 -30.82
CA ARG A 194 12.80 7.85 -31.93
C ARG A 194 12.56 9.32 -31.55
N ARG A 195 11.55 9.60 -30.73
CA ARG A 195 11.12 10.96 -30.40
C ARG A 195 11.86 11.58 -29.20
N PHE A 196 12.12 10.79 -28.16
CA PHE A 196 12.64 11.26 -26.87
C PHE A 196 14.04 10.73 -26.54
N GLY A 197 14.59 9.86 -27.39
CA GLY A 197 15.92 9.27 -27.23
C GLY A 197 15.90 7.92 -26.52
N GLY A 198 16.68 6.98 -27.03
CA GLY A 198 16.72 5.59 -26.56
C GLY A 198 17.05 5.45 -25.09
N LEU A 199 18.12 6.12 -24.62
CA LEU A 199 18.58 5.97 -23.24
C LEU A 199 17.55 6.44 -22.21
N ALA A 200 16.91 7.59 -22.46
CA ALA A 200 15.93 8.17 -21.54
C ALA A 200 14.65 7.32 -21.45
N VAL A 201 14.14 6.87 -22.61
CA VAL A 201 12.97 5.98 -22.68
C VAL A 201 13.30 4.65 -22.00
N SER A 202 14.43 4.04 -22.35
CA SER A 202 14.86 2.78 -21.73
C SER A 202 15.03 2.90 -20.22
N LEU A 203 15.61 3.97 -19.69
CA LEU A 203 15.74 4.15 -18.23
C LEU A 203 14.37 4.23 -17.56
N SER A 204 13.44 5.02 -18.10
CA SER A 204 12.11 5.18 -17.53
C SER A 204 11.34 3.85 -17.47
N PHE A 205 11.29 3.11 -18.58
CA PHE A 205 10.58 1.84 -18.63
C PHE A 205 11.31 0.75 -17.84
N PHE A 206 12.64 0.69 -17.91
CA PHE A 206 13.44 -0.26 -17.14
C PHE A 206 13.28 -0.04 -15.63
N ALA A 207 13.39 1.20 -15.15
CA ALA A 207 13.24 1.53 -13.74
C ALA A 207 11.82 1.30 -13.20
N ALA A 208 10.81 1.23 -14.08
CA ALA A 208 9.43 0.89 -13.73
C ALA A 208 9.18 -0.64 -13.75
N VAL A 209 9.71 -1.35 -14.75
CA VAL A 209 9.41 -2.77 -14.99
C VAL A 209 10.37 -3.71 -14.28
N PHE A 210 11.67 -3.41 -14.30
CA PHE A 210 12.70 -4.30 -13.76
C PHE A 210 12.48 -4.65 -12.29
N PRO A 211 12.21 -3.70 -11.37
CA PRO A 211 12.07 -4.06 -9.96
C PRO A 211 10.87 -4.96 -9.69
N VAL A 212 9.78 -4.79 -10.46
CA VAL A 212 8.60 -5.65 -10.39
C VAL A 212 8.95 -7.06 -10.88
N ALA A 213 9.60 -7.16 -12.05
CA ALA A 213 10.03 -8.43 -12.61
C ALA A 213 11.03 -9.16 -11.70
N TYR A 214 11.95 -8.43 -11.09
CA TYR A 214 12.94 -8.96 -10.16
C TYR A 214 12.29 -9.55 -8.90
N ILE A 215 11.34 -8.84 -8.29
CA ILE A 215 10.62 -9.32 -7.10
C ILE A 215 9.79 -10.57 -7.40
N ILE A 216 9.14 -10.63 -8.57
CA ILE A 216 8.42 -11.82 -9.01
C ILE A 216 9.40 -12.99 -9.21
N ALA A 217 10.54 -12.75 -9.88
CA ALA A 217 11.54 -13.79 -10.12
C ALA A 217 12.23 -14.30 -8.85
N LYS A 218 12.28 -13.47 -7.80
CA LYS A 218 12.84 -13.82 -6.49
C LYS A 218 11.81 -14.36 -5.49
N ASP A 219 10.54 -14.42 -5.89
CA ASP A 219 9.43 -14.81 -5.01
C ASP A 219 9.44 -14.03 -3.68
N ALA A 220 9.75 -12.73 -3.75
CA ALA A 220 9.91 -11.92 -2.54
C ALA A 220 8.56 -11.65 -1.89
N ILE A 221 8.51 -11.77 -0.56
CA ILE A 221 7.30 -11.62 0.23
C ILE A 221 6.78 -10.17 0.12
N LEU A 222 5.50 -10.01 -0.24
CA LEU A 222 4.85 -8.70 -0.31
C LEU A 222 3.75 -8.57 0.73
N HIS A 223 3.60 -7.36 1.25
CA HIS A 223 2.56 -7.02 2.24
C HIS A 223 1.66 -5.94 1.68
N ASP A 224 0.36 -6.08 1.95
CA ASP A 224 -0.63 -5.04 1.73
C ASP A 224 -0.62 -4.50 0.29
N GLY A 225 -0.62 -5.43 -0.67
CA GLY A 225 -0.54 -5.16 -2.09
C GLY A 225 0.87 -4.85 -2.57
N TRP A 226 1.00 -3.79 -3.36
CA TRP A 226 2.25 -3.42 -4.02
C TRP A 226 2.94 -2.23 -3.36
N ARG A 227 2.64 -1.94 -2.07
CA ARG A 227 3.18 -0.75 -1.39
C ARG A 227 4.71 -0.70 -1.41
N HIS A 228 5.37 -1.85 -1.25
CA HIS A 228 6.83 -1.96 -1.29
C HIS A 228 7.42 -1.60 -2.66
N LEU A 229 6.61 -1.69 -3.71
CA LEU A 229 6.92 -1.35 -5.10
C LEU A 229 6.50 0.07 -5.48
N THR A 230 5.97 0.89 -4.55
CA THR A 230 5.47 2.26 -4.88
C THR A 230 6.53 3.13 -5.56
N PHE A 231 7.82 2.88 -5.31
CA PHE A 231 8.93 3.58 -5.97
C PHE A 231 9.03 3.39 -7.48
N VAL A 232 8.42 2.32 -8.03
CA VAL A 232 8.34 2.12 -9.48
C VAL A 232 7.28 3.02 -10.13
N TYR A 233 6.38 3.60 -9.33
CA TYR A 233 5.26 4.39 -9.82
C TYR A 233 5.69 5.71 -10.48
N PRO A 234 6.59 6.54 -9.90
CA PRO A 234 7.08 7.74 -10.58
C PRO A 234 7.68 7.52 -11.97
N PRO A 235 8.63 6.59 -12.21
CA PRO A 235 9.12 6.35 -13.57
C PRO A 235 8.06 5.72 -14.49
N MET A 236 7.08 4.99 -13.95
CA MET A 236 5.92 4.51 -14.72
C MET A 236 5.05 5.68 -15.19
N VAL A 237 4.81 6.68 -14.34
CA VAL A 237 4.12 7.93 -14.70
C VAL A 237 4.90 8.71 -15.76
N VAL A 238 6.23 8.77 -15.67
CA VAL A 238 7.06 9.38 -16.72
C VAL A 238 6.84 8.66 -18.06
N GLY A 239 6.87 7.32 -18.08
CA GLY A 239 6.58 6.53 -19.28
C GLY A 239 5.19 6.80 -19.86
N ALA A 240 4.17 6.88 -18.99
CA ALA A 240 2.80 7.24 -19.39
C ALA A 240 2.72 8.64 -20.01
N VAL A 241 3.39 9.63 -19.42
CA VAL A 241 3.45 11.01 -19.94
C VAL A 241 4.15 11.07 -21.29
N LEU A 242 5.25 10.34 -21.47
CA LEU A 242 5.93 10.26 -22.78
C LEU A 242 4.99 9.71 -23.85
N PHE A 243 4.18 8.71 -23.53
CA PHE A 243 3.17 8.19 -24.45
C PHE A 243 2.10 9.24 -24.80
N TRP A 244 1.55 9.94 -23.81
CA TRP A 244 0.55 11.00 -24.07
C TRP A 244 1.09 12.10 -24.98
N LEU A 245 2.29 12.60 -24.69
CA LEU A 245 2.94 13.63 -25.52
C LEU A 245 3.19 13.14 -26.94
N TRP A 246 3.63 11.89 -27.10
CA TRP A 246 3.82 11.29 -28.41
C TRP A 246 2.50 11.11 -29.17
N ALA A 247 1.45 10.64 -28.51
CA ALA A 247 0.13 10.43 -29.10
C ALA A 247 -0.51 11.76 -29.54
N GLU A 248 -0.38 12.81 -28.73
CA GLU A 248 -0.83 14.16 -29.05
C GLU A 248 -0.17 14.69 -30.33
N GLU A 249 1.16 14.54 -30.43
CA GLU A 249 1.93 14.94 -31.62
C GLU A 249 1.48 14.17 -32.87
N ARG A 250 1.24 12.85 -32.74
CA ARG A 250 0.77 12.00 -33.86
C ARG A 250 -0.63 12.35 -34.34
N LEU A 251 -1.50 12.83 -33.46
CA LEU A 251 -2.88 13.18 -33.79
C LEU A 251 -3.06 14.67 -34.10
N ARG A 252 -1.98 15.47 -34.09
CA ARG A 252 -2.06 16.93 -34.24
C ARG A 252 -2.73 17.39 -35.53
N SER A 253 -2.56 16.65 -36.63
CA SER A 253 -3.22 16.91 -37.91
C SER A 253 -4.67 16.41 -37.97
N ASN A 254 -5.05 15.45 -37.12
CA ASN A 254 -6.40 14.91 -37.01
C ASN A 254 -7.15 15.56 -35.82
N ARG A 255 -7.82 16.68 -36.07
CA ARG A 255 -8.55 17.45 -35.04
C ARG A 255 -9.56 16.61 -34.26
N PHE A 256 -10.24 15.66 -34.92
CA PHE A 256 -11.19 14.78 -34.26
C PHE A 256 -10.47 13.81 -33.31
N GLY A 257 -9.43 13.13 -33.79
CA GLY A 257 -8.61 12.23 -32.98
C GLY A 257 -7.97 12.93 -31.78
N LEU A 258 -7.46 14.15 -31.96
CA LEU A 258 -6.88 14.95 -30.88
C LEU A 258 -7.92 15.33 -29.80
N ARG A 259 -9.13 15.74 -30.22
CA ARG A 259 -10.23 16.02 -29.27
C ARG A 259 -10.65 14.76 -28.52
N ALA A 260 -10.74 13.63 -29.20
CA ALA A 260 -11.04 12.35 -28.56
C ALA A 260 -9.96 11.95 -27.53
N LEU A 261 -8.67 12.13 -27.88
CA LEU A 261 -7.54 11.88 -26.97
C LEU A 261 -7.65 12.72 -25.69
N HIS A 262 -7.90 14.03 -25.82
CA HIS A 262 -8.08 14.92 -24.68
C HIS A 262 -9.32 14.58 -23.85
N LEU A 263 -10.44 14.24 -24.49
CA LEU A 263 -11.65 13.83 -23.79
C LEU A 263 -11.42 12.56 -22.96
N ILE A 264 -10.75 11.56 -23.54
CA ILE A 264 -10.37 10.33 -22.83
C ILE A 264 -9.49 10.66 -21.62
N LEU A 265 -8.49 11.53 -21.80
CA LEU A 265 -7.63 11.96 -20.70
C LEU A 265 -8.44 12.64 -19.58
N VAL A 266 -9.32 13.58 -19.93
CA VAL A 266 -10.15 14.29 -18.94
C VAL A 266 -11.07 13.34 -18.20
N LEU A 267 -11.77 12.43 -18.89
CA LEU A 267 -12.68 11.47 -18.28
C LEU A 267 -11.93 10.51 -17.33
N THR A 268 -10.76 10.05 -17.74
CA THR A 268 -9.94 9.13 -16.93
C THR A 268 -9.21 9.83 -15.78
N LEU A 269 -8.99 11.14 -15.83
CA LEU A 269 -8.49 11.96 -14.71
C LEU A 269 -9.60 12.35 -13.73
N LEU A 270 -10.82 12.61 -14.22
CA LEU A 270 -11.94 13.08 -13.40
C LEU A 270 -12.31 12.06 -12.32
N GLU A 271 -12.32 10.78 -12.67
CA GLU A 271 -12.68 9.71 -11.74
C GLU A 271 -11.79 9.63 -10.48
N PRO A 272 -10.46 9.50 -10.60
CA PRO A 272 -9.61 9.50 -9.41
C PRO A 272 -9.61 10.85 -8.68
N ALA A 273 -9.82 11.97 -9.39
CA ALA A 273 -9.98 13.29 -8.77
C ALA A 273 -11.24 13.33 -7.87
N LEU A 274 -12.37 12.82 -8.36
CA LEU A 274 -13.62 12.71 -7.59
C LEU A 274 -13.43 11.75 -6.40
N PHE A 275 -12.70 10.66 -6.57
CA PHE A 275 -12.40 9.76 -5.46
C PHE A 275 -11.60 10.46 -4.36
N ILE A 276 -10.55 11.21 -4.72
CA ILE A 276 -9.75 12.00 -3.77
C ILE A 276 -10.64 13.02 -3.05
N ALA A 277 -11.45 13.78 -3.79
CA ALA A 277 -12.32 14.81 -3.23
C ALA A 277 -13.37 14.23 -2.25
N ARG A 278 -13.93 13.06 -2.55
CA ARG A 278 -14.89 12.36 -1.68
C ARG A 278 -14.24 11.70 -0.47
N ASN A 279 -12.98 11.28 -0.59
CA ASN A 279 -12.28 10.49 0.42
C ASN A 279 -10.93 11.11 0.82
N PRO A 280 -10.88 12.40 1.21
CA PRO A 280 -9.63 13.13 1.42
C PRO A 280 -8.80 12.57 2.58
N ALA A 281 -9.45 11.89 3.55
CA ALA A 281 -8.78 11.29 4.70
C ALA A 281 -8.06 9.96 4.39
N TYR A 282 -8.46 9.27 3.32
CA TYR A 282 -7.90 7.97 2.95
C TYR A 282 -7.94 7.72 1.43
N PRO A 283 -7.35 8.59 0.58
CA PRO A 283 -7.35 8.36 -0.87
C PRO A 283 -6.69 7.04 -1.28
N TYR A 284 -5.85 6.47 -0.40
CA TYR A 284 -5.10 5.24 -0.67
C TYR A 284 -5.94 3.96 -0.73
N VAL A 285 -7.21 4.00 -0.31
CA VAL A 285 -8.14 2.86 -0.44
C VAL A 285 -8.78 2.77 -1.83
N TYR A 286 -8.30 3.57 -2.78
CA TYR A 286 -8.76 3.60 -4.17
C TYR A 286 -8.54 2.27 -4.90
N PHE A 287 -9.52 1.97 -5.76
CA PHE A 287 -9.53 0.95 -6.81
C PHE A 287 -10.11 1.60 -8.07
N ASN A 288 -9.54 1.32 -9.23
CA ASN A 288 -9.96 1.95 -10.47
C ASN A 288 -11.31 1.41 -10.97
N MET A 289 -12.00 2.18 -11.80
CA MET A 289 -13.32 1.81 -12.31
C MET A 289 -13.33 0.55 -13.18
N ALA A 290 -12.24 0.24 -13.90
CA ALA A 290 -12.18 -0.99 -14.71
C ALA A 290 -12.24 -2.25 -13.83
N SER A 291 -11.81 -2.16 -12.57
CA SER A 291 -11.94 -3.22 -11.57
C SER A 291 -13.27 -3.22 -10.80
N GLY A 292 -14.20 -2.31 -11.13
CA GLY A 292 -15.46 -2.13 -10.41
C GLY A 292 -15.36 -1.26 -9.14
N GLY A 293 -14.23 -0.56 -8.95
CA GLY A 293 -14.01 0.34 -7.83
C GLY A 293 -13.97 -0.35 -6.47
N ILE A 294 -13.98 0.46 -5.41
CA ILE A 294 -13.84 -0.05 -4.03
C ILE A 294 -14.99 -0.99 -3.63
N SER A 295 -16.19 -0.80 -4.18
CA SER A 295 -17.35 -1.65 -3.91
C SER A 295 -17.14 -3.09 -4.39
N HIS A 296 -16.55 -3.28 -5.58
CA HIS A 296 -16.20 -4.62 -6.05
C HIS A 296 -15.01 -5.21 -5.27
N ALA A 297 -14.05 -4.37 -4.87
CA ALA A 297 -12.88 -4.79 -4.13
C ALA A 297 -13.18 -5.23 -2.69
N PHE A 298 -14.25 -4.70 -2.08
CA PHE A 298 -14.60 -4.98 -0.69
C PHE A 298 -14.81 -6.48 -0.44
N GLY A 299 -14.10 -7.01 0.55
CA GLY A 299 -14.11 -8.44 0.85
C GLY A 299 -13.36 -9.31 -0.18
N ARG A 300 -12.84 -8.75 -1.27
CA ARG A 300 -11.95 -9.43 -2.23
C ARG A 300 -10.49 -9.05 -2.04
N PHE A 301 -10.24 -7.79 -1.69
CA PHE A 301 -8.91 -7.22 -1.51
C PHE A 301 -8.89 -6.37 -0.24
N GLU A 302 -7.70 -6.23 0.36
CA GLU A 302 -7.51 -5.31 1.49
C GLU A 302 -7.89 -3.87 1.14
N THR A 303 -8.57 -3.17 2.04
CA THR A 303 -8.94 -1.76 1.85
C THR A 303 -8.07 -0.84 2.73
N ASP A 304 -8.53 -0.50 3.94
CA ASP A 304 -7.85 0.42 4.87
C ASP A 304 -6.78 -0.28 5.70
N TYR A 305 -5.76 -0.82 5.03
CA TYR A 305 -4.74 -1.63 5.71
C TYR A 305 -3.84 -0.82 6.67
N TRP A 306 -3.67 0.48 6.46
CA TRP A 306 -2.97 1.36 7.41
C TRP A 306 -3.86 1.81 8.59
N GLY A 307 -5.18 1.60 8.52
CA GLY A 307 -6.10 1.96 9.60
C GLY A 307 -6.31 3.47 9.76
N LEU A 308 -6.32 4.24 8.66
CA LEU A 308 -6.61 5.68 8.73
C LEU A 308 -8.06 5.96 9.13
N SER A 309 -8.97 5.03 8.82
CA SER A 309 -10.37 5.13 9.22
C SER A 309 -10.58 5.03 10.74
N VAL A 310 -9.63 4.44 11.49
CA VAL A 310 -9.65 4.44 12.97
C VAL A 310 -9.59 5.87 13.52
N LYS A 311 -8.76 6.75 12.94
CA LYS A 311 -8.72 8.18 13.29
C LYS A 311 -10.08 8.83 13.10
N GLN A 312 -10.76 8.50 12.00
CA GLN A 312 -12.08 9.06 11.69
C GLN A 312 -13.16 8.52 12.62
N ALA A 313 -13.04 7.26 13.05
CA ALA A 313 -13.91 6.66 14.04
C ALA A 313 -13.77 7.38 15.39
N VAL A 314 -12.55 7.61 15.88
CA VAL A 314 -12.29 8.38 17.10
C VAL A 314 -12.90 9.79 16.99
N ARG A 315 -12.65 10.49 15.88
CA ARG A 315 -13.23 11.82 15.63
C ARG A 315 -14.76 11.83 15.60
N TRP A 316 -15.37 10.76 15.11
CA TRP A 316 -16.82 10.63 15.17
C TRP A 316 -17.31 10.43 16.60
N MET A 317 -16.66 9.56 17.38
CA MET A 317 -17.00 9.34 18.79
C MET A 317 -16.85 10.62 19.64
N GLU A 318 -15.85 11.45 19.35
CA GLU A 318 -15.70 12.79 19.94
C GLU A 318 -16.90 13.68 19.63
N ARG A 319 -17.31 13.77 18.35
CA ARG A 319 -18.46 14.59 17.94
C ARG A 319 -19.78 14.11 18.54
N GLN A 320 -19.90 12.82 18.85
CA GLN A 320 -21.07 12.28 19.54
C GLN A 320 -21.03 12.47 21.06
N GLY A 321 -19.95 13.03 21.61
CA GLY A 321 -19.78 13.18 23.06
C GLY A 321 -19.50 11.86 23.80
N ILE A 322 -19.21 10.78 23.07
CA ILE A 322 -18.80 9.49 23.64
C ILE A 322 -17.40 9.62 24.23
N LEU A 323 -16.49 10.29 23.52
CA LEU A 323 -15.14 10.58 24.00
C LEU A 323 -15.01 12.07 24.34
N ARG A 324 -14.72 12.37 25.61
CA ARG A 324 -14.51 13.74 26.12
C ARG A 324 -13.34 13.77 27.12
N GLU A 325 -12.68 14.91 27.25
CA GLU A 325 -11.52 15.03 28.17
C GLU A 325 -11.96 14.99 29.64
N ASP A 326 -13.17 15.46 29.92
CA ASP A 326 -13.82 15.53 31.23
C ASP A 326 -14.66 14.29 31.59
N MET A 327 -14.54 13.18 30.84
CA MET A 327 -15.29 11.95 31.14
C MET A 327 -15.10 11.52 32.61
N PRO A 328 -16.18 11.23 33.35
CA PRO A 328 -16.06 10.74 34.74
C PRO A 328 -15.53 9.30 34.76
N ASP A 329 -16.00 8.48 33.83
CA ASP A 329 -15.72 7.04 33.79
C ASP A 329 -14.62 6.69 32.80
N THR A 330 -14.01 5.52 33.04
CA THR A 330 -13.07 4.92 32.11
C THR A 330 -13.82 4.12 31.06
N LEU A 331 -13.50 4.31 29.78
CA LEU A 331 -14.04 3.53 28.67
C LEU A 331 -13.03 2.51 28.16
N VAL A 332 -13.43 1.24 28.12
CA VAL A 332 -12.69 0.15 27.48
C VAL A 332 -13.10 0.07 26.01
N VAL A 333 -12.11 0.23 25.12
CA VAL A 333 -12.35 0.20 23.66
C VAL A 333 -11.60 -0.95 23.02
N SER A 334 -12.35 -1.92 22.48
CA SER A 334 -11.80 -3.12 21.84
C SER A 334 -11.48 -2.89 20.37
N THR A 335 -10.33 -3.36 19.89
CA THR A 335 -9.93 -3.19 18.49
C THR A 335 -8.86 -4.21 18.05
N SER A 336 -8.81 -4.48 16.74
CA SER A 336 -7.67 -5.15 16.10
C SER A 336 -6.53 -4.20 15.74
N PHE A 337 -6.72 -2.88 15.87
CA PHE A 337 -5.77 -1.80 15.52
C PHE A 337 -5.37 -0.98 16.74
N ILE A 338 -4.89 -1.67 17.76
CA ILE A 338 -4.62 -1.05 19.07
C ILE A 338 -3.61 0.11 19.00
N HIS A 339 -2.58 0.02 18.15
CA HIS A 339 -1.61 1.09 17.99
C HIS A 339 -2.25 2.37 17.44
N ASN A 340 -3.02 2.25 16.35
CA ASN A 340 -3.72 3.39 15.75
C ASN A 340 -4.68 4.04 16.75
N LEU A 341 -5.44 3.23 17.49
CA LEU A 341 -6.38 3.75 18.48
C LEU A 341 -5.63 4.47 19.62
N ARG A 342 -4.59 3.86 20.19
CA ARG A 342 -3.80 4.43 21.30
C ARG A 342 -3.19 5.78 20.96
N VAL A 343 -2.68 5.96 19.74
CA VAL A 343 -2.09 7.23 19.28
C VAL A 343 -3.08 8.40 19.39
N TYR A 344 -4.38 8.15 19.19
CA TYR A 344 -5.39 9.21 19.25
C TYR A 344 -6.08 9.34 20.60
N THR A 345 -5.97 8.35 21.49
CA THR A 345 -6.76 8.31 22.72
C THR A 345 -5.94 8.38 24.01
N LYS A 346 -4.74 7.79 24.05
CA LYS A 346 -4.03 7.55 25.33
C LYS A 346 -3.69 8.85 26.07
N GLU A 347 -2.97 9.76 25.42
CA GLU A 347 -2.52 11.01 26.04
C GLU A 347 -3.66 12.01 26.17
N LYS A 348 -4.45 12.17 25.11
CA LYS A 348 -5.55 13.14 25.05
C LYS A 348 -6.57 12.96 26.17
N TYR A 349 -6.94 11.73 26.50
CA TYR A 349 -7.92 11.44 27.54
C TYR A 349 -7.29 10.99 28.86
N GLN A 350 -6.00 11.27 29.09
CA GLN A 350 -5.31 11.00 30.36
C GLN A 350 -5.48 9.55 30.86
N GLY A 351 -5.48 8.57 29.94
CA GLY A 351 -5.68 7.16 30.26
C GLY A 351 -7.12 6.72 30.58
N LYS A 352 -8.11 7.61 30.53
CA LYS A 352 -9.54 7.28 30.70
C LYS A 352 -10.11 6.45 29.55
N VAL A 353 -9.50 6.49 28.38
CA VAL A 353 -9.76 5.52 27.32
C VAL A 353 -8.72 4.42 27.42
N LYS A 354 -9.18 3.16 27.61
CA LYS A 354 -8.36 1.95 27.70
C LYS A 354 -8.52 1.08 26.45
N PRO A 355 -7.68 1.27 25.42
CA PRO A 355 -7.64 0.39 24.27
C PRO A 355 -7.18 -1.02 24.63
N ILE A 356 -7.97 -2.03 24.26
CA ILE A 356 -7.62 -3.44 24.37
C ILE A 356 -7.51 -4.09 22.99
N TYR A 357 -6.55 -4.99 22.83
CA TYR A 357 -6.35 -5.72 21.58
C TYR A 357 -7.18 -6.99 21.59
N ARG A 358 -8.03 -7.14 20.58
CA ARG A 358 -8.73 -8.39 20.29
C ARG A 358 -8.77 -8.60 18.78
N ARG A 359 -8.65 -9.85 18.36
CA ARG A 359 -8.95 -10.23 16.98
C ARG A 359 -10.46 -10.09 16.78
N PHE A 360 -10.90 -9.77 15.57
CA PHE A 360 -12.32 -9.57 15.28
C PHE A 360 -13.17 -10.81 15.65
N ASN A 361 -12.67 -12.01 15.41
CA ASN A 361 -13.34 -13.27 15.75
C ASN A 361 -13.24 -13.65 17.25
N GLN A 362 -12.56 -12.84 18.06
CA GLN A 362 -12.39 -13.02 19.52
C GLN A 362 -12.92 -11.81 20.28
N ARG A 363 -13.72 -10.97 19.61
CA ARG A 363 -14.11 -9.65 20.13
C ARG A 363 -14.92 -9.73 21.41
N TYR A 364 -15.66 -10.82 21.65
CA TYR A 364 -16.47 -11.01 22.86
C TYR A 364 -15.76 -11.79 23.98
N GLU A 365 -14.46 -12.10 23.86
CA GLU A 365 -13.72 -12.81 24.92
C GLU A 365 -13.40 -11.96 26.16
N THR A 366 -13.62 -10.66 26.08
CA THR A 366 -13.45 -9.70 27.18
C THR A 366 -14.52 -8.65 27.12
N PRO A 367 -14.94 -8.10 28.27
CA PRO A 367 -15.89 -7.01 28.29
C PRO A 367 -15.25 -5.74 27.72
N TRP A 368 -16.05 -4.95 27.01
CA TRP A 368 -15.70 -3.64 26.49
C TRP A 368 -16.96 -2.78 26.38
N ASP A 369 -16.79 -1.46 26.45
CA ASP A 369 -17.91 -0.50 26.34
C ASP A 369 -18.18 -0.16 24.86
N TYR A 370 -17.10 0.00 24.10
CA TYR A 370 -17.14 0.21 22.65
C TYR A 370 -16.12 -0.67 21.93
N ALA A 371 -16.38 -0.92 20.66
CA ALA A 371 -15.46 -1.62 19.78
C ALA A 371 -15.23 -0.82 18.50
N VAL A 372 -13.98 -0.71 18.06
CA VAL A 372 -13.57 -0.01 16.82
C VAL A 372 -12.81 -1.00 15.96
N TYR A 373 -13.49 -1.63 15.01
CA TYR A 373 -12.89 -2.65 14.17
C TYR A 373 -12.78 -2.17 12.73
N PRO A 374 -11.56 -2.07 12.18
CA PRO A 374 -11.37 -1.94 10.74
C PRO A 374 -11.72 -3.23 10.00
N SER A 375 -12.01 -3.12 8.71
CA SER A 375 -12.25 -4.27 7.82
C SER A 375 -11.03 -5.18 7.66
N ARG A 376 -9.81 -4.67 7.90
CA ARG A 376 -8.59 -5.48 7.90
C ARG A 376 -8.66 -6.54 9.00
N TYR A 377 -8.25 -7.77 8.64
CA TYR A 377 -8.32 -8.99 9.46
C TYR A 377 -9.72 -9.60 9.62
N ILE A 378 -10.76 -8.99 9.04
CA ILE A 378 -12.05 -9.65 8.86
C ILE A 378 -11.95 -10.57 7.64
N ARG A 379 -12.56 -11.75 7.70
CA ARG A 379 -12.49 -12.73 6.61
C ARG A 379 -13.22 -12.19 5.37
N GLY A 380 -12.66 -12.44 4.19
CA GLY A 380 -13.24 -11.97 2.92
C GLY A 380 -14.68 -12.44 2.70
N GLY A 381 -14.98 -13.71 3.03
CA GLY A 381 -16.34 -14.25 2.95
C GLY A 381 -17.34 -13.48 3.84
N HIS A 382 -16.93 -13.20 5.08
CA HIS A 382 -17.74 -12.43 6.03
C HIS A 382 -18.05 -11.02 5.52
N LEU A 383 -17.06 -10.31 4.98
CA LEU A 383 -17.27 -8.98 4.40
C LEU A 383 -18.23 -9.00 3.20
N ARG A 384 -18.19 -10.06 2.37
CA ARG A 384 -19.08 -10.19 1.20
C ARG A 384 -20.50 -10.61 1.56
N ASN A 385 -20.68 -11.35 2.65
CA ASN A 385 -22.00 -11.73 3.18
C ASN A 385 -22.74 -10.55 3.84
N ARG A 386 -22.09 -9.38 3.98
CA ARG A 386 -22.67 -8.15 4.54
C ARG A 386 -23.16 -8.30 5.98
N THR A 387 -22.60 -9.26 6.71
CA THR A 387 -22.78 -9.46 8.16
C THR A 387 -21.94 -8.49 8.99
N TRP A 388 -21.08 -7.69 8.36
CA TRP A 388 -20.36 -6.59 9.01
C TRP A 388 -20.37 -5.34 8.13
N PRO A 389 -20.57 -4.14 8.69
CA PRO A 389 -21.00 -3.85 10.07
C PRO A 389 -22.35 -4.50 10.41
N ASN A 390 -22.52 -4.97 11.64
CA ASN A 390 -23.73 -5.65 12.13
C ASN A 390 -24.66 -4.70 12.91
N SER A 391 -25.76 -5.21 13.46
CA SER A 391 -26.75 -4.45 14.22
C SER A 391 -26.24 -3.89 15.56
N LYS A 392 -25.10 -4.36 16.11
CA LYS A 392 -24.40 -3.68 17.23
C LYS A 392 -23.66 -2.41 16.79
N SER A 393 -23.47 -2.21 15.50
CA SER A 393 -22.72 -1.07 14.98
C SER A 393 -23.54 0.22 15.05
N ILE A 394 -23.11 1.17 15.87
CA ILE A 394 -23.72 2.51 15.98
C ILE A 394 -23.24 3.47 14.89
N HIS A 395 -22.11 3.16 14.25
CA HIS A 395 -21.57 3.93 13.12
C HIS A 395 -20.60 3.13 12.27
N ALA A 396 -20.41 3.55 11.03
CA ALA A 396 -19.34 3.06 10.17
C ALA A 396 -18.70 4.21 9.39
N VAL A 397 -17.37 4.27 9.43
CA VAL A 397 -16.58 5.13 8.55
C VAL A 397 -16.55 4.50 7.16
N ARG A 398 -16.92 5.24 6.12
CA ARG A 398 -17.13 4.70 4.77
C ARG A 398 -16.36 5.44 3.69
N ALA A 399 -15.81 4.70 2.72
CA ALA A 399 -15.30 5.24 1.46
C ALA A 399 -16.25 4.89 0.32
N ASN A 400 -16.83 5.90 -0.34
CA ASN A 400 -17.87 5.70 -1.38
C ASN A 400 -18.94 4.67 -0.97
N GLY A 401 -19.44 4.76 0.26
CA GLY A 401 -20.45 3.84 0.81
C GLY A 401 -19.91 2.51 1.36
N VAL A 402 -18.67 2.13 1.04
CA VAL A 402 -18.04 0.90 1.55
C VAL A 402 -17.53 1.09 2.98
N PRO A 403 -17.91 0.25 3.95
CA PRO A 403 -17.46 0.39 5.33
C PRO A 403 -15.98 0.01 5.47
N LEU A 404 -15.20 0.93 6.02
CA LEU A 404 -13.77 0.74 6.31
C LEU A 404 -13.52 0.37 7.77
N THR A 405 -14.26 0.99 8.70
CA THR A 405 -14.25 0.72 10.14
C THR A 405 -15.65 0.84 10.70
N ALA A 406 -16.03 -0.08 11.58
CA ALA A 406 -17.28 -0.05 12.33
C ALA A 406 -17.00 0.32 13.79
N ILE A 407 -17.97 1.01 14.39
CA ILE A 407 -18.00 1.33 15.81
C ILE A 407 -19.20 0.60 16.40
N GLU A 408 -18.94 -0.34 17.29
CA GLU A 408 -19.97 -1.08 18.03
C GLU A 408 -20.06 -0.55 19.46
N GLN A 409 -21.25 -0.66 20.06
CA GLN A 409 -21.51 -0.32 21.46
C GLN A 409 -22.04 -1.56 22.19
N ALA A 410 -21.48 -1.85 23.36
CA ALA A 410 -22.02 -2.89 24.23
C ALA A 410 -23.17 -2.29 25.05
N LYS A 411 -24.42 -2.55 24.63
CA LYS A 411 -25.62 -2.21 25.41
C LYS A 411 -25.97 -3.27 26.46
N ASP A 412 -25.43 -4.46 26.25
CA ASP A 412 -25.59 -5.68 27.04
C ASP A 412 -24.27 -6.45 27.02
N ASP A 413 -24.20 -7.47 27.87
CA ASP A 413 -23.04 -8.35 28.01
C ASP A 413 -23.35 -9.79 27.60
N TYR A 414 -24.44 -10.03 26.86
CA TYR A 414 -24.90 -11.38 26.50
C TYR A 414 -23.84 -12.18 25.74
N ALA A 415 -23.27 -11.61 24.67
CA ALA A 415 -22.17 -12.25 23.94
C ALA A 415 -20.97 -12.59 24.84
N PHE A 416 -20.58 -11.67 25.74
CA PHE A 416 -19.45 -11.88 26.66
C PHE A 416 -19.76 -12.98 27.69
N ARG A 417 -20.94 -12.97 28.31
CA ARG A 417 -21.37 -14.01 29.26
C ARG A 417 -21.48 -15.37 28.58
N GLY A 418 -22.01 -15.40 27.36
CA GLY A 418 -22.08 -16.60 26.53
C GLY A 418 -20.70 -17.19 26.23
N GLU A 419 -19.75 -16.34 25.80
CA GLU A 419 -18.36 -16.74 25.55
C GLU A 419 -17.67 -17.23 26.84
N ALA A 420 -17.88 -16.54 27.96
CA ALA A 420 -17.30 -16.90 29.26
C ALA A 420 -17.83 -18.25 29.77
N ALA A 421 -19.15 -18.48 29.71
CA ALA A 421 -19.78 -19.75 30.06
C ALA A 421 -19.30 -20.88 29.14
N PHE A 422 -19.21 -20.63 27.83
CA PHE A 422 -18.68 -21.58 26.87
C PHE A 422 -17.24 -21.98 27.21
N LYS A 423 -16.36 -21.02 27.53
CA LYS A 423 -14.97 -21.28 27.95
C LYS A 423 -14.90 -22.08 29.25
N ALA A 424 -15.84 -21.85 30.17
CA ALA A 424 -15.97 -22.63 31.40
C ALA A 424 -16.56 -24.04 31.19
N LYS A 425 -16.91 -24.40 29.95
CA LYS A 425 -17.62 -25.64 29.58
C LYS A 425 -19.02 -25.76 30.19
N ASP A 426 -19.58 -24.65 30.67
CA ASP A 426 -20.99 -24.55 31.06
C ASP A 426 -21.83 -24.23 29.82
N PHE A 427 -22.04 -25.26 29.00
CA PHE A 427 -22.73 -25.11 27.71
C PHE A 427 -24.20 -24.75 27.86
N ALA A 428 -24.86 -25.14 28.96
CA ALA A 428 -26.25 -24.78 29.22
C ALA A 428 -26.41 -23.27 29.43
N SER A 429 -25.59 -22.68 30.32
CA SER A 429 -25.55 -21.22 30.49
C SER A 429 -25.10 -20.51 29.22
N ALA A 430 -24.14 -21.08 28.48
CA ALA A 430 -23.70 -20.51 27.21
C ALA A 430 -24.86 -20.39 26.21
N VAL A 431 -25.68 -21.43 26.06
CA VAL A 431 -26.88 -21.40 25.21
C VAL A 431 -27.85 -20.32 25.69
N GLU A 432 -28.12 -20.20 26.99
CA GLU A 432 -29.05 -19.19 27.51
C GLU A 432 -28.62 -17.77 27.13
N TRP A 433 -27.36 -17.42 27.37
CA TRP A 433 -26.83 -16.09 27.06
C TRP A 433 -26.72 -15.84 25.55
N LEU A 434 -26.26 -16.83 24.78
CA LEU A 434 -26.10 -16.68 23.33
C LEU A 434 -27.44 -16.60 22.60
N LYS A 435 -28.51 -17.24 23.10
CA LYS A 435 -29.87 -17.05 22.57
C LYS A 435 -30.35 -15.61 22.73
N LYS A 436 -30.18 -15.02 23.92
CA LYS A 436 -30.51 -13.60 24.15
C LYS A 436 -29.72 -12.68 23.22
N GLU A 437 -28.45 -13.00 22.99
CA GLU A 437 -27.58 -12.26 22.08
C GLU A 437 -28.07 -12.31 20.62
N VAL A 438 -28.37 -13.49 20.08
CA VAL A 438 -28.82 -13.61 18.68
C VAL A 438 -30.27 -13.17 18.47
N GLU A 439 -31.09 -13.13 19.51
CA GLU A 439 -32.41 -12.51 19.49
C GLU A 439 -32.29 -10.98 19.40
N ALA A 440 -31.38 -10.38 20.17
CA ALA A 440 -31.12 -8.93 20.14
C ALA A 440 -30.35 -8.49 18.88
N TYR A 441 -29.43 -9.32 18.40
CA TYR A 441 -28.54 -9.05 17.28
C TYR A 441 -28.48 -10.25 16.31
N PRO A 442 -29.53 -10.44 15.48
CA PRO A 442 -29.64 -11.61 14.60
C PRO A 442 -28.55 -11.76 13.55
N ASP A 443 -27.78 -10.71 13.29
CA ASP A 443 -26.65 -10.68 12.35
C ASP A 443 -25.28 -10.77 13.04
N ASN A 444 -25.24 -11.06 14.35
CA ASN A 444 -23.98 -11.33 15.06
C ASN A 444 -23.51 -12.78 14.81
N GLU A 445 -22.67 -12.94 13.80
CA GLU A 445 -22.16 -14.24 13.36
C GLU A 445 -21.38 -14.97 14.45
N ALA A 446 -20.62 -14.26 15.28
CA ALA A 446 -19.79 -14.88 16.29
C ALA A 446 -20.65 -15.51 17.40
N ALA A 447 -21.80 -14.91 17.68
CA ALA A 447 -22.77 -15.46 18.63
C ALA A 447 -23.46 -16.71 18.06
N TRP A 448 -23.86 -16.70 16.78
CA TRP A 448 -24.40 -17.88 16.10
C TRP A 448 -23.40 -19.03 16.03
N GLU A 449 -22.14 -18.75 15.68
CA GLU A 449 -21.06 -19.74 15.62
C GLU A 449 -20.89 -20.41 16.99
N LYS A 450 -20.82 -19.61 18.05
CA LYS A 450 -20.68 -20.14 19.39
C LYS A 450 -21.92 -20.87 19.89
N LEU A 451 -23.12 -20.41 19.52
CA LEU A 451 -24.38 -21.06 19.89
C LEU A 451 -24.49 -22.44 19.26
N ALA A 452 -24.15 -22.58 17.98
CA ALA A 452 -24.08 -23.88 17.30
C ALA A 452 -23.08 -24.81 17.99
N MET A 453 -21.88 -24.33 18.32
CA MET A 453 -20.89 -25.11 19.07
C MET A 453 -21.41 -25.53 20.45
N ALA A 454 -22.15 -24.68 21.15
CA ALA A 454 -22.71 -24.99 22.47
C ALA A 454 -23.77 -26.10 22.37
N TYR A 455 -24.68 -26.00 21.40
CA TYR A 455 -25.66 -27.05 21.11
C TYR A 455 -25.01 -28.39 20.74
N ALA A 456 -23.94 -28.37 19.93
CA ALA A 456 -23.19 -29.58 19.60
C ALA A 456 -22.61 -30.26 20.85
N ASN A 457 -22.06 -29.50 21.80
CA ASN A 457 -21.51 -30.05 23.04
C ASN A 457 -22.60 -30.59 24.00
N LEU A 458 -23.84 -30.11 23.88
CA LEU A 458 -25.00 -30.63 24.62
C LEU A 458 -25.69 -31.81 23.92
N GLY A 459 -25.24 -32.22 22.72
CA GLY A 459 -25.88 -33.25 21.92
C GLY A 459 -27.21 -32.81 21.28
N GLN A 460 -27.48 -31.51 21.21
CA GLN A 460 -28.69 -30.92 20.64
C GLN A 460 -28.52 -30.69 19.13
N ALA A 461 -28.60 -31.79 18.36
CA ALA A 461 -28.23 -31.80 16.95
C ALA A 461 -29.12 -30.93 16.05
N LEU A 462 -30.43 -30.87 16.31
CA LEU A 462 -31.37 -30.11 15.49
C LEU A 462 -31.19 -28.61 15.67
N GLU A 463 -31.02 -28.17 16.92
CA GLU A 463 -30.75 -26.80 17.31
C GLU A 463 -29.37 -26.35 16.83
N CYS A 464 -28.37 -27.24 16.88
CA CYS A 464 -27.06 -27.00 16.29
C CYS A 464 -27.17 -26.75 14.78
N LEU A 465 -27.91 -27.58 14.06
CA LEU A 465 -28.12 -27.41 12.62
C LEU A 465 -28.82 -26.06 12.34
N HIS A 466 -29.89 -25.75 13.08
CA HIS A 466 -30.61 -24.49 12.92
C HIS A 466 -29.72 -23.26 13.17
N ALA A 467 -28.88 -23.29 14.20
CA ALA A 467 -27.93 -22.22 14.48
C ALA A 467 -26.84 -22.10 13.40
N ALA A 468 -26.37 -23.23 12.86
CA ALA A 468 -25.37 -23.25 11.79
C ALA A 468 -25.92 -22.71 10.45
N GLU A 469 -27.22 -22.92 10.16
CA GLU A 469 -27.89 -22.36 8.97
C GLU A 469 -27.98 -20.82 8.97
N LYS A 470 -27.70 -20.16 10.11
CA LYS A 470 -27.66 -18.70 10.22
C LYS A 470 -26.30 -18.08 9.87
N LEU A 471 -25.26 -18.89 9.66
CA LEU A 471 -23.89 -18.47 9.30
C LEU A 471 -23.72 -18.36 7.78
#